data_AF-A0A8H7LSG3-F1
#
_entry.id   AF-A0A8H7LSG3-F1
#
_cell.length_a   1.000
_cell.length_b   1.000
_cell.length_c   1.000
_cell.angle_alpha   90.00
_cell.angle_beta   90.00
_cell.angle_gamma   90.00
#
_symmetry.space_group_name_H-M   'P 1'
#
loop_
_entity.id
_entity.type
_entity.pdbx_description
1 polymer ?
#
loop_
_entity_poly.entity_id
_entity_poly.type
_entity_poly.pdbx_seq_one_letter_code
_entity_poly.pdbx_strand_id
1 'polypeptide(L)'
;MVGRAALNTSSTAPCLTYWFKGSQYFQYKWTPATAQHDIIHGPVDFANDWGTLKQAGFTQIDAILPIPSSNRAYFFSGSQYIRIQYEVGSPNDVVVGPAKAIHSGWGSLKEAGFGHIDGALIVPGKTDEAYFFCGEQYARVWFQEAKGNELREGPLPIESKWPGGFRSIETIIPRPGNEQNAYIFSGSKYTQVQIVPDGTNQLVSDGQRDVASNWTGLRLARFY
;
A
#
# COMPACT_ATOMS: atom_id res chain seq x y z
N MET A 1 -1.31 4.35 16.31
CA MET A 1 -1.27 3.05 15.63
C MET A 1 0.03 3.02 14.84
N VAL A 2 0.74 1.89 14.79
CA VAL A 2 1.99 1.78 14.02
C VAL A 2 1.61 1.49 12.56
N GLY A 3 2.05 2.33 11.62
CA GLY A 3 1.74 2.14 10.19
C GLY A 3 2.19 0.78 9.68
N ARG A 4 1.40 0.20 8.76
CA ARG A 4 1.73 -1.02 8.03
C ARG A 4 1.56 -0.76 6.55
N ALA A 5 2.61 -0.92 5.77
CA ALA A 5 2.56 -0.71 4.33
C ALA A 5 3.13 -1.89 3.57
N ALA A 6 2.73 -2.05 2.31
CA ALA A 6 3.25 -3.09 1.45
C ALA A 6 3.40 -2.62 0.00
N LEU A 7 4.43 -3.15 -0.66
CA LEU A 7 4.75 -2.85 -2.06
C LEU A 7 5.03 -4.15 -2.80
N ASN A 8 4.12 -4.54 -3.68
CA ASN A 8 4.37 -5.61 -4.66
C ASN A 8 5.33 -5.12 -5.73
N THR A 9 6.37 -5.90 -6.05
CA THR A 9 7.33 -5.55 -7.09
C THR A 9 6.95 -6.05 -8.48
N SER A 10 5.92 -6.89 -8.57
CA SER A 10 5.41 -7.45 -9.82
C SER A 10 3.91 -7.70 -9.70
N SER A 11 3.20 -7.62 -10.82
CA SER A 11 1.81 -8.06 -10.93
C SER A 11 1.65 -9.57 -11.13
N THR A 12 2.74 -10.31 -11.37
CA THR A 12 2.72 -11.77 -11.56
C THR A 12 3.13 -12.52 -10.31
N ALA A 13 2.70 -13.80 -10.22
CA ALA A 13 3.15 -14.72 -9.18
C ALA A 13 4.31 -15.59 -9.71
N PRO A 14 5.29 -15.99 -8.87
CA PRO A 14 5.47 -15.56 -7.48
C PRO A 14 5.85 -14.07 -7.40
N CYS A 15 5.24 -13.35 -6.47
CA CYS A 15 5.48 -11.93 -6.26
C CYS A 15 6.44 -11.73 -5.09
N LEU A 16 7.41 -10.83 -5.25
CA LEU A 16 8.17 -10.28 -4.13
C LEU A 16 7.41 -9.06 -3.61
N THR A 17 7.15 -9.01 -2.31
CA THR A 17 6.50 -7.89 -1.64
C THR A 17 7.38 -7.39 -0.50
N TYR A 18 7.64 -6.08 -0.49
CA TYR A 18 8.22 -5.41 0.66
C TYR A 18 7.11 -5.06 1.65
N TRP A 19 7.24 -5.49 2.90
CA TRP A 19 6.31 -5.16 3.98
C TRP A 19 7.01 -4.30 5.01
N PHE A 20 6.35 -3.22 5.44
CA PHE A 20 6.84 -2.27 6.43
C PHE A 20 5.90 -2.26 7.65
N LYS A 21 6.45 -2.16 8.85
CA LYS A 21 5.72 -1.95 10.11
C LYS A 21 6.63 -1.24 11.12
N GLY A 22 6.26 -0.01 11.48
CA GLY A 22 7.16 0.85 12.27
C GLY A 22 8.48 1.07 11.51
N SER A 23 9.61 1.01 12.19
CA SER A 23 10.93 1.12 11.54
C SER A 23 11.37 -0.16 10.83
N GLN A 24 10.63 -1.26 10.95
CA GLN A 24 11.05 -2.54 10.40
C GLN A 24 10.45 -2.79 9.01
N TYR A 25 11.20 -3.50 8.18
CA TYR A 25 10.68 -4.07 6.95
C TYR A 25 11.22 -5.47 6.69
N PHE A 26 10.52 -6.23 5.86
CA PHE A 26 11.00 -7.53 5.37
C PHE A 26 10.55 -7.76 3.92
N GLN A 27 11.26 -8.67 3.25
CA GLN A 27 10.99 -9.09 1.88
C GLN A 27 10.31 -10.46 1.88
N TYR A 28 9.19 -10.53 1.19
CA TYR A 28 8.33 -11.72 1.19
C TYR A 28 8.05 -12.17 -0.23
N LYS A 29 8.53 -13.36 -0.61
CA LYS A 29 8.17 -13.98 -1.89
C LYS A 29 7.02 -14.96 -1.68
N TRP A 30 5.95 -14.79 -2.43
CA TRP A 30 4.74 -15.56 -2.23
C TRP A 30 3.94 -15.77 -3.51
N THR A 31 3.17 -16.85 -3.51
CA THR A 31 2.18 -17.14 -4.54
C THR A 31 0.78 -17.16 -3.90
N PRO A 32 -0.20 -16.41 -4.43
CA PRO A 32 -1.57 -16.45 -3.93
C PRO A 32 -2.16 -17.86 -3.90
N ALA A 33 -2.90 -18.18 -2.84
CA ALA A 33 -3.62 -19.45 -2.66
C ALA A 33 -2.73 -20.72 -2.62
N THR A 34 -1.43 -20.57 -2.38
CA THR A 34 -0.53 -21.70 -2.10
C THR A 34 0.17 -21.50 -0.76
N ALA A 35 0.80 -22.55 -0.23
CA ALA A 35 1.63 -22.46 0.97
C ALA A 35 3.07 -21.97 0.68
N GLN A 36 3.39 -21.62 -0.58
CA GLN A 36 4.74 -21.24 -0.99
C GLN A 36 5.04 -19.79 -0.60
N HIS A 37 5.82 -19.64 0.45
CA HIS A 37 6.01 -18.39 1.17
C HIS A 37 7.43 -18.35 1.74
N ASP A 38 8.28 -17.49 1.19
CA ASP A 38 9.68 -17.36 1.61
C ASP A 38 9.94 -15.93 2.11
N ILE A 39 10.39 -15.81 3.37
CA ILE A 39 11.03 -14.58 3.82
C ILE A 39 12.45 -14.58 3.25
N ILE A 40 12.73 -13.64 2.36
CA ILE A 40 14.02 -13.56 1.67
C ILE A 40 14.99 -12.66 2.43
N HIS A 41 14.47 -11.66 3.14
CA HIS A 41 15.26 -10.69 3.89
C HIS A 41 14.43 -10.09 5.02
N GLY A 42 15.07 -9.74 6.13
CA GLY A 42 14.40 -9.16 7.29
C GLY A 42 13.65 -10.14 8.19
N PRO A 43 12.94 -9.65 9.22
CA PRO A 43 12.74 -8.23 9.54
C PRO A 43 14.02 -7.51 9.97
N VAL A 44 14.29 -6.36 9.38
CA VAL A 44 15.39 -5.46 9.74
C VAL A 44 14.91 -4.02 9.73
N ASP A 45 15.67 -3.10 10.32
CA ASP A 45 15.40 -1.67 10.22
C ASP A 45 15.51 -1.22 8.76
N PHE A 46 14.45 -0.61 8.21
CA PHE A 46 14.48 -0.14 6.82
C PHE A 46 15.54 0.93 6.59
N ALA A 47 15.96 1.67 7.62
CA ALA A 47 17.00 2.69 7.48
C ALA A 47 18.38 2.10 7.11
N ASN A 48 18.56 0.79 7.24
CA ASN A 48 19.77 0.10 6.79
C ASN A 48 19.81 -0.12 5.27
N ASP A 49 18.64 -0.34 4.66
CA ASP A 49 18.51 -0.77 3.26
C ASP A 49 17.78 0.24 2.37
N TRP A 50 17.13 1.24 2.97
CA TRP A 50 16.43 2.34 2.29
C TRP A 50 17.07 3.66 2.71
N GLY A 51 18.21 3.96 2.08
CA GLY A 51 19.00 5.14 2.39
C GLY A 51 18.20 6.43 2.22
N THR A 52 17.30 6.48 1.23
CA THR A 52 16.47 7.66 0.99
C THR A 52 15.40 7.87 2.08
N LEU A 53 14.83 6.79 2.65
CA LEU A 53 13.90 6.90 3.78
C LEU A 53 14.59 7.41 5.03
N LYS A 54 15.83 6.94 5.29
CA LYS A 54 16.67 7.45 6.37
C LYS A 54 16.99 8.93 6.18
N GLN A 55 17.38 9.34 4.97
CA GLN A 55 17.67 10.74 4.64
C GLN A 55 16.44 11.65 4.80
N ALA A 56 15.24 11.12 4.52
CA ALA A 56 13.98 11.83 4.73
C ALA A 56 13.60 11.96 6.22
N GLY A 57 14.30 11.27 7.13
CA GLY A 57 13.97 11.24 8.56
C GLY A 57 12.71 10.43 8.87
N PHE A 58 12.27 9.56 7.95
CA PHE A 58 11.09 8.73 8.18
C PHE A 58 11.43 7.64 9.20
N THR A 59 10.52 7.43 10.16
CA THR A 59 10.65 6.42 11.23
C THR A 59 9.63 5.29 11.09
N GLN A 60 8.70 5.44 10.16
CA GLN A 60 7.71 4.44 9.76
C GLN A 60 7.29 4.68 8.30
N ILE A 61 6.54 3.72 7.74
CA ILE A 61 5.86 3.86 6.46
C ILE A 61 4.41 3.44 6.67
N ASP A 62 3.49 4.38 6.40
CA ASP A 62 2.06 4.20 6.64
C ASP A 62 1.35 3.69 5.38
N ALA A 63 1.78 4.15 4.20
CA ALA A 63 1.25 3.67 2.92
C ALA A 63 2.28 3.79 1.80
N ILE A 64 2.09 3.00 0.73
CA ILE A 64 2.90 3.06 -0.48
C ILE A 64 1.98 3.07 -1.69
N LEU A 65 2.20 4.01 -2.61
CA LEU A 65 1.56 4.03 -3.92
C LEU A 65 2.60 3.78 -5.03
N PRO A 66 2.63 2.61 -5.68
CA PRO A 66 3.51 2.37 -6.82
C PRO A 66 3.12 3.26 -8.00
N ILE A 67 4.10 3.67 -8.79
CA ILE A 67 3.90 4.33 -10.09
C ILE A 67 3.92 3.25 -11.17
N PRO A 68 2.78 2.99 -11.86
CA PRO A 68 2.67 1.91 -12.83
C PRO A 68 3.75 1.94 -13.90
N SER A 69 4.19 0.75 -14.33
CA SER A 69 5.23 0.56 -15.35
C SER A 69 6.58 1.20 -15.03
N SER A 70 6.89 1.37 -13.74
CA SER A 70 8.19 1.85 -13.27
C SER A 70 8.53 1.22 -11.91
N ASN A 71 9.82 1.23 -11.53
CA ASN A 71 10.23 0.92 -10.15
C ASN A 71 10.26 2.19 -9.30
N ARG A 72 9.20 3.01 -9.38
CA ARG A 72 9.03 4.20 -8.55
C ARG A 72 7.80 4.07 -7.69
N ALA A 73 7.82 4.67 -6.52
CA ALA A 73 6.65 4.75 -5.65
C ALA A 73 6.68 6.01 -4.78
N TYR A 74 5.48 6.42 -4.37
CA TYR A 74 5.28 7.37 -3.28
C TYR A 74 5.24 6.59 -1.96
N PHE A 75 6.11 6.93 -1.03
CA PHE A 75 6.12 6.40 0.33
C PHE A 75 5.57 7.47 1.27
N PHE A 76 4.53 7.14 2.02
CA PHE A 76 3.85 8.06 2.94
C PHE A 76 4.24 7.74 4.39
N SER A 77 4.49 8.79 5.18
CA SER A 77 4.82 8.71 6.61
C SER A 77 4.29 9.95 7.32
N GLY A 78 3.32 9.75 8.21
CA GLY A 78 2.60 10.83 8.88
C GLY A 78 1.98 11.79 7.87
N SER A 79 2.31 13.06 8.00
CA SER A 79 1.84 14.12 7.09
C SER A 79 2.74 14.38 5.89
N GLN A 80 3.74 13.51 5.66
CA GLN A 80 4.74 13.67 4.61
C GLN A 80 4.75 12.49 3.66
N TYR A 81 5.33 12.72 2.48
CA TYR A 81 5.64 11.67 1.52
C TYR A 81 6.97 11.95 0.83
N ILE A 82 7.59 10.89 0.31
CA ILE A 82 8.77 10.95 -0.55
C ILE A 82 8.54 10.09 -1.79
N ARG A 83 9.12 10.48 -2.92
CA ARG A 83 9.16 9.65 -4.13
C ARG A 83 10.50 8.96 -4.22
N ILE A 84 10.47 7.66 -4.42
CA ILE A 84 11.66 6.83 -4.46
C ILE A 84 11.62 6.00 -5.72
N GLN A 85 12.74 5.98 -6.44
CA GLN A 85 13.06 4.99 -7.45
C GLN A 85 13.88 3.90 -6.75
N TYR A 86 13.41 2.66 -6.78
CA TYR A 86 14.06 1.54 -6.12
C TYR A 86 14.52 0.49 -7.13
N GLU A 87 15.43 -0.38 -6.71
CA GLU A 87 15.84 -1.57 -7.43
C GLU A 87 15.26 -2.82 -6.76
N VAL A 88 14.71 -3.76 -7.53
CA VAL A 88 14.10 -4.96 -6.97
C VAL A 88 15.19 -5.93 -6.50
N GLY A 89 15.14 -6.36 -5.24
CA GLY A 89 16.11 -7.29 -4.67
C GLY A 89 17.46 -6.67 -4.32
N SER A 90 17.56 -5.34 -4.30
CA SER A 90 18.76 -4.57 -4.01
C SER A 90 18.43 -3.43 -3.03
N PRO A 91 19.34 -3.05 -2.11
CA PRO A 91 19.16 -1.89 -1.23
C PRO A 91 19.38 -0.55 -1.94
N ASN A 92 19.62 -0.57 -3.26
CA ASN A 92 19.80 0.66 -4.03
C ASN A 92 18.47 1.38 -4.22
N ASP A 93 18.37 2.57 -3.63
CA ASP A 93 17.27 3.50 -3.84
C ASP A 93 17.79 4.91 -4.15
N VAL A 94 17.05 5.64 -4.98
CA VAL A 94 17.35 7.03 -5.31
C VAL A 94 16.12 7.90 -5.13
N VAL A 95 16.33 9.06 -4.51
CA VAL A 95 15.28 10.02 -4.23
C VAL A 95 14.86 10.75 -5.51
N VAL A 96 13.56 10.78 -5.80
CA VAL A 96 12.96 11.48 -6.94
C VAL A 96 12.36 12.81 -6.45
N GLY A 97 13.24 13.68 -5.97
CA GLY A 97 12.91 14.97 -5.34
C GLY A 97 12.63 14.87 -3.83
N PRO A 98 12.71 16.00 -3.11
CA PRO A 98 12.71 16.01 -1.64
C PRO A 98 11.40 15.48 -1.05
N ALA A 99 11.44 15.05 0.21
CA ALA A 99 10.25 14.79 0.99
C ALA A 99 9.38 16.06 1.09
N LYS A 100 8.07 15.89 1.01
CA LYS A 100 7.10 17.00 1.00
C LYS A 100 5.94 16.68 1.93
N ALA A 101 5.30 17.74 2.44
CA ALA A 101 4.00 17.59 3.06
C ALA A 101 2.97 17.08 2.03
N ILE A 102 2.10 16.16 2.45
CA ILE A 102 1.06 15.57 1.58
C ILE A 102 0.23 16.68 0.95
N HIS A 103 -0.26 17.63 1.75
CA HIS A 103 -1.11 18.73 1.26
C HIS A 103 -0.42 19.71 0.31
N SER A 104 0.91 19.72 0.26
CA SER A 104 1.66 20.54 -0.71
C SER A 104 1.86 19.83 -2.04
N GLY A 105 1.90 18.49 -2.05
CA GLY A 105 2.06 17.69 -3.27
C GLY A 105 0.76 17.15 -3.85
N TRP A 106 -0.25 16.98 -3.00
CA TRP A 106 -1.52 16.34 -3.30
C TRP A 106 -2.66 17.28 -2.93
N GLY A 107 -2.95 18.23 -3.83
CA GLY A 107 -4.07 19.16 -3.67
C GLY A 107 -5.41 18.43 -3.52
N SER A 108 -5.60 17.33 -4.27
CA SER A 108 -6.77 16.45 -4.15
C SER A 108 -6.91 15.80 -2.77
N LEU A 109 -5.81 15.39 -2.13
CA LEU A 109 -5.83 14.84 -0.77
C LEU A 109 -6.07 15.91 0.28
N LYS A 110 -5.58 17.14 0.05
CA LYS A 110 -5.94 18.30 0.88
C LYS A 110 -7.44 18.61 0.78
N GLU A 111 -7.98 18.60 -0.43
CA GLU A 111 -9.42 18.79 -0.70
C GLU A 111 -10.27 17.72 0.01
N ALA A 112 -9.81 16.46 -0.02
CA ALA A 112 -10.44 15.36 0.71
C ALA A 112 -10.22 15.41 2.23
N GLY A 113 -9.42 16.33 2.75
CA GLY A 113 -9.09 16.45 4.18
C GLY A 113 -8.12 15.36 4.70
N PHE A 114 -7.42 14.64 3.82
CA PHE A 114 -6.54 13.54 4.18
C PHE A 114 -5.17 14.08 4.58
N GLY A 115 -4.93 14.22 5.89
CA GLY A 115 -3.67 14.69 6.47
C GLY A 115 -2.57 13.63 6.59
N HIS A 116 -2.93 12.36 6.44
CA HIS A 116 -2.07 11.19 6.39
C HIS A 116 -2.74 10.15 5.48
N ILE A 117 -2.06 9.04 5.19
CA ILE A 117 -2.57 7.96 4.34
C ILE A 117 -2.30 6.63 5.02
N ASP A 118 -3.37 5.87 5.27
CA ASP A 118 -3.31 4.53 5.86
C ASP A 118 -3.14 3.44 4.81
N GLY A 119 -3.58 3.70 3.58
CA GLY A 119 -3.44 2.76 2.48
C GLY A 119 -3.57 3.44 1.13
N ALA A 120 -2.99 2.83 0.09
CA ALA A 120 -3.15 3.29 -1.28
C ALA A 120 -3.17 2.11 -2.24
N LEU A 121 -3.95 2.22 -3.31
CA LEU A 121 -4.08 1.20 -4.34
C LEU A 121 -4.28 1.85 -5.71
N ILE A 122 -3.51 1.44 -6.72
CA ILE A 122 -3.80 1.80 -8.10
C ILE A 122 -5.15 1.22 -8.52
N VAL A 123 -6.00 2.02 -9.14
CA VAL A 123 -7.29 1.56 -9.66
C VAL A 123 -7.03 0.47 -10.71
N PRO A 124 -7.55 -0.76 -10.55
CA PRO A 124 -7.30 -1.83 -11.50
C PRO A 124 -7.66 -1.46 -12.93
N GLY A 125 -6.75 -1.75 -13.87
CA GLY A 125 -6.91 -1.39 -15.28
C GLY A 125 -6.59 0.06 -15.63
N LYS A 126 -6.15 0.88 -14.66
CA LYS A 126 -5.72 2.27 -14.88
C LYS A 126 -4.26 2.47 -14.47
N THR A 127 -3.62 3.49 -15.01
CA THR A 127 -2.23 3.86 -14.68
C THR A 127 -2.11 5.22 -14.00
N ASP A 128 -3.20 5.97 -13.96
CA ASP A 128 -3.28 7.38 -13.57
C ASP A 128 -4.38 7.64 -12.54
N GLU A 129 -4.93 6.60 -11.92
CA GLU A 129 -5.87 6.74 -10.82
C GLU A 129 -5.50 5.82 -9.66
N ALA A 130 -5.71 6.31 -8.44
CA ALA A 130 -5.49 5.57 -7.22
C ALA A 130 -6.62 5.81 -6.22
N TYR A 131 -6.94 4.77 -5.45
CA TYR A 131 -7.67 4.88 -4.21
C TYR A 131 -6.70 5.18 -3.07
N PHE A 132 -7.06 6.13 -2.22
CA PHE A 132 -6.37 6.47 -0.98
C PHE A 132 -7.31 6.27 0.20
N PHE A 133 -6.78 5.80 1.32
CA PHE A 133 -7.53 5.51 2.53
C PHE A 133 -6.98 6.33 3.69
N CYS A 134 -7.86 6.92 4.50
CA CYS A 134 -7.51 7.74 5.66
C CYS A 134 -8.64 7.65 6.70
N GLY A 135 -8.34 7.07 7.87
CA GLY A 135 -9.32 6.77 8.90
C GLY A 135 -10.44 5.87 8.38
N GLU A 136 -11.69 6.33 8.52
CA GLU A 136 -12.87 5.61 8.05
C GLU A 136 -13.30 5.98 6.63
N GLN A 137 -12.46 6.70 5.89
CA GLN A 137 -12.80 7.26 4.58
C GLN A 137 -11.83 6.83 3.49
N TYR A 138 -12.30 6.85 2.24
CA TYR A 138 -11.47 6.72 1.05
C TYR A 138 -11.73 7.87 0.06
N ALA A 139 -10.77 8.10 -0.81
CA ALA A 139 -10.88 8.99 -1.97
C ALA A 139 -10.31 8.30 -3.22
N ARG A 140 -10.89 8.57 -4.39
CA ARG A 140 -10.33 8.19 -5.69
C ARG A 140 -9.73 9.44 -6.32
N VAL A 141 -8.47 9.35 -6.70
CA VAL A 141 -7.69 10.47 -7.18
C VAL A 141 -7.08 10.12 -8.52
N TRP A 142 -7.27 10.99 -9.51
CA TRP A 142 -6.46 10.98 -10.71
C TRP A 142 -5.11 11.62 -10.40
N PHE A 143 -4.02 11.09 -10.91
CA PHE A 143 -2.68 11.63 -10.70
C PHE A 143 -1.77 11.36 -11.89
N GLN A 144 -0.84 12.29 -12.10
CA GLN A 144 0.26 12.11 -13.02
C GLN A 144 1.54 12.66 -12.40
N GLU A 145 2.59 11.83 -12.39
CA GLU A 145 3.88 12.21 -11.81
C GLU A 145 4.37 13.55 -12.38
N ALA A 146 4.73 14.47 -11.48
CA ALA A 146 5.20 15.83 -11.79
C ALA A 146 4.21 16.77 -12.52
N LYS A 147 3.01 16.31 -12.88
CA LYS A 147 1.99 17.19 -13.50
C LYS A 147 0.88 17.62 -12.56
N GLY A 148 0.44 16.74 -11.65
CA GLY A 148 -0.59 17.08 -10.68
C GLY A 148 -1.51 15.91 -10.32
N ASN A 149 -2.60 16.25 -9.66
CA ASN A 149 -3.62 15.31 -9.21
C ASN A 149 -4.97 16.02 -9.04
N GLU A 150 -6.05 15.26 -9.20
CA GLU A 150 -7.43 15.75 -9.15
C GLU A 150 -8.29 14.75 -8.36
N LEU A 151 -9.14 15.27 -7.47
CA LEU A 151 -10.10 14.45 -6.76
C LEU A 151 -11.20 14.01 -7.74
N ARG A 152 -11.40 12.70 -7.88
CA ARG A 152 -12.44 12.11 -8.76
C ARG A 152 -13.65 11.67 -7.97
N GLU A 153 -13.44 11.20 -6.74
CA GLU A 153 -14.48 10.68 -5.86
C GLU A 153 -13.99 10.81 -4.41
N GLY A 154 -14.91 11.05 -3.48
CA GLY A 154 -14.59 11.12 -2.07
C GLY A 154 -14.45 12.54 -1.52
N PRO A 155 -14.19 12.66 -0.21
CA PRO A 155 -14.04 11.55 0.72
C PRO A 155 -15.39 10.86 0.98
N LEU A 156 -15.40 9.54 0.94
CA LEU A 156 -16.60 8.71 1.21
C LEU A 156 -16.27 7.67 2.28
N PRO A 157 -17.25 7.22 3.10
CA PRO A 157 -17.04 6.14 4.05
C PRO A 157 -16.52 4.89 3.36
N ILE A 158 -15.55 4.19 3.96
CA ILE A 158 -15.00 2.94 3.39
C ILE A 158 -16.11 1.91 3.16
N GLU A 159 -17.05 1.80 4.09
CA GLU A 159 -18.18 0.86 4.02
C GLU A 159 -19.12 1.11 2.82
N SER A 160 -19.07 2.29 2.18
CA SER A 160 -19.93 2.58 1.02
C SER A 160 -19.48 1.88 -0.27
N LYS A 161 -18.20 1.50 -0.38
CA LYS A 161 -17.64 0.86 -1.59
C LYS A 161 -16.80 -0.37 -1.31
N TRP A 162 -16.23 -0.50 -0.11
CA TRP A 162 -15.27 -1.56 0.20
C TRP A 162 -15.92 -2.62 1.09
N PRO A 163 -16.28 -3.80 0.54
CA PRO A 163 -16.81 -4.88 1.33
C PRO A 163 -15.72 -5.50 2.22
N GLY A 164 -16.14 -6.25 3.24
CA GLY A 164 -15.23 -6.90 4.19
C GLY A 164 -15.47 -6.55 5.65
N GLY A 165 -16.37 -5.60 5.92
CA GLY A 165 -16.77 -5.21 7.28
C GLY A 165 -15.67 -4.48 8.04
N PHE A 166 -14.78 -3.80 7.33
CA PHE A 166 -13.75 -2.95 7.93
C PHE A 166 -14.18 -1.49 7.86
N ARG A 167 -14.10 -0.80 9.00
CA ARG A 167 -14.30 0.66 9.04
C ARG A 167 -13.08 1.42 8.56
N SER A 168 -11.88 0.91 8.84
CA SER A 168 -10.60 1.45 8.39
C SER A 168 -9.76 0.38 7.68
N ILE A 169 -8.94 0.81 6.73
CA ILE A 169 -8.03 -0.04 5.97
C ILE A 169 -6.61 0.42 6.28
N GLU A 170 -5.83 -0.46 6.91
CA GLU A 170 -4.42 -0.18 7.28
C GLU A 170 -3.45 -0.58 6.18
N THR A 171 -3.82 -1.50 5.29
CA THR A 171 -2.99 -1.89 4.15
C THR A 171 -3.87 -2.54 3.10
N ILE A 172 -3.58 -2.28 1.83
CA ILE A 172 -4.24 -2.94 0.72
C ILE A 172 -3.21 -3.26 -0.36
N ILE A 173 -3.24 -4.47 -0.89
CA ILE A 173 -2.35 -4.89 -1.99
C ILE A 173 -3.11 -5.65 -3.06
N PRO A 174 -2.78 -5.46 -4.36
CA PRO A 174 -3.37 -6.25 -5.42
C PRO A 174 -2.92 -7.71 -5.30
N ARG A 175 -3.77 -8.63 -5.74
CA ARG A 175 -3.44 -10.05 -5.82
C ARG A 175 -2.57 -10.30 -7.05
N PRO A 176 -1.35 -10.83 -6.88
CA PRO A 176 -0.53 -11.26 -8.01
C PRO A 176 -1.29 -12.23 -8.94
N GLY A 177 -1.22 -11.99 -10.23
CA GLY A 177 -1.91 -12.73 -11.28
C GLY A 177 -3.39 -12.35 -11.47
N ASN A 178 -3.95 -11.48 -10.64
CA ASN A 178 -5.28 -10.91 -10.86
C ASN A 178 -5.39 -9.55 -10.14
N GLU A 179 -5.04 -8.47 -10.83
CA GLU A 179 -5.06 -7.11 -10.29
C GLU A 179 -6.47 -6.59 -9.98
N GLN A 180 -7.53 -7.21 -10.52
CA GLN A 180 -8.90 -6.89 -10.11
C GLN A 180 -9.21 -7.43 -8.72
N ASN A 181 -8.41 -8.35 -8.18
CA ASN A 181 -8.56 -8.82 -6.82
C ASN A 181 -7.52 -8.16 -5.91
N ALA A 182 -7.90 -7.87 -4.67
CA ALA A 182 -7.00 -7.30 -3.67
C ALA A 182 -7.20 -7.96 -2.30
N TYR A 183 -6.16 -7.88 -1.49
CA TYR A 183 -6.19 -8.21 -0.08
C TYR A 183 -6.26 -6.92 0.73
N ILE A 184 -7.27 -6.81 1.59
CA ILE A 184 -7.48 -5.68 2.50
C ILE A 184 -7.12 -6.13 3.90
N PHE A 185 -6.28 -5.39 4.61
CA PHE A 185 -5.84 -5.69 5.97
C PHE A 185 -6.27 -4.59 6.94
N SER A 186 -6.74 -5.00 8.11
CA SER A 186 -7.09 -4.12 9.22
C SER A 186 -6.88 -4.87 10.53
N GLY A 187 -5.97 -4.38 11.37
CA GLY A 187 -5.45 -5.10 12.53
C GLY A 187 -4.93 -6.49 12.17
N SER A 188 -5.37 -7.48 12.94
CA SER A 188 -5.01 -8.89 12.78
C SER A 188 -5.86 -9.64 11.75
N LYS A 189 -6.75 -8.96 11.03
CA LYS A 189 -7.69 -9.54 10.07
C LYS A 189 -7.40 -9.06 8.66
N TYR A 190 -7.79 -9.87 7.68
CA TYR A 190 -7.80 -9.49 6.28
C TYR A 190 -9.01 -10.06 5.55
N THR A 191 -9.36 -9.46 4.42
CA THR A 191 -10.36 -9.97 3.48
C THR A 191 -9.81 -9.99 2.06
N GLN A 192 -10.44 -10.76 1.17
CA GLN A 192 -10.23 -10.68 -0.27
C GLN A 192 -11.42 -10.00 -0.92
N VAL A 193 -11.15 -9.07 -1.82
CA VAL A 193 -12.18 -8.37 -2.59
C VAL A 193 -11.87 -8.41 -4.08
N GLN A 194 -12.90 -8.39 -4.90
CA GLN A 194 -12.83 -8.03 -6.30
C GLN A 194 -13.22 -6.55 -6.41
N ILE A 195 -12.39 -5.78 -7.10
CA ILE A 195 -12.56 -4.35 -7.30
C ILE A 195 -13.19 -4.13 -8.66
N VAL A 196 -14.31 -3.42 -8.67
CA VAL A 196 -15.04 -3.01 -9.86
C VAL A 196 -15.05 -1.49 -9.85
N PRO A 197 -14.07 -0.83 -10.53
CA PRO A 197 -13.82 0.60 -10.33
C PRO A 197 -15.07 1.49 -10.44
N ASP A 198 -15.87 1.26 -11.48
CA ASP A 198 -17.07 2.04 -11.79
C ASP A 198 -18.36 1.28 -11.42
N GLY A 199 -18.25 0.31 -10.52
CA GLY A 199 -19.36 -0.47 -9.99
C GLY A 199 -19.18 -0.81 -8.52
N THR A 200 -19.78 -1.93 -8.13
CA THR A 200 -19.78 -2.43 -6.75
C THR A 200 -18.68 -3.48 -6.58
N ASN A 201 -17.73 -3.19 -5.69
CA ASN A 201 -16.73 -4.18 -5.29
C ASN A 201 -17.42 -5.37 -4.62
N GLN A 202 -16.88 -6.57 -4.83
CA GLN A 202 -17.45 -7.81 -4.32
C GLN A 202 -16.52 -8.45 -3.30
N LEU A 203 -17.10 -9.01 -2.23
CA LEU A 203 -16.36 -9.82 -1.29
C LEU A 203 -16.05 -11.17 -1.95
N VAL A 204 -14.77 -11.56 -1.97
CA VAL A 204 -14.31 -12.82 -2.56
C VAL A 204 -14.11 -13.90 -1.50
N SER A 205 -13.67 -13.53 -0.30
CA SER A 205 -13.56 -14.47 0.83
C SER A 205 -14.88 -14.61 1.59
N ASP A 206 -15.03 -15.68 2.35
CA ASP A 206 -16.21 -15.95 3.21
C ASP A 206 -16.24 -15.07 4.49
N GLY A 207 -15.77 -13.83 4.39
CA GLY A 207 -15.60 -12.89 5.50
C GLY A 207 -14.14 -12.63 5.88
N GLN A 208 -13.95 -12.09 7.09
CA GLN A 208 -12.66 -11.75 7.66
C GLN A 208 -11.90 -12.99 8.11
N ARG A 209 -10.64 -13.10 7.71
CA ARG A 209 -9.74 -14.21 8.07
C ARG A 209 -8.57 -13.70 8.90
N ASP A 210 -8.03 -14.55 9.76
CA ASP A 210 -6.85 -14.20 10.56
C ASP A 210 -5.59 -14.11 9.70
N VAL A 211 -4.86 -13.00 9.83
CA VAL A 211 -3.58 -12.82 9.15
C VAL A 211 -2.59 -13.88 9.62
N ALA A 212 -2.50 -14.10 10.93
CA ALA A 212 -1.59 -15.09 11.52
C ALA A 212 -1.74 -16.49 10.92
N SER A 213 -2.97 -16.90 10.64
CA SER A 213 -3.28 -18.26 10.16
C SER A 213 -3.09 -18.43 8.66
N ASN A 214 -3.10 -17.34 7.88
CA ASN A 214 -3.12 -17.40 6.41
C ASN A 214 -1.92 -16.73 5.74
N TRP A 215 -1.17 -15.91 6.48
CA TRP A 215 0.01 -15.20 5.98
C TRP A 215 1.22 -15.58 6.83
N THR A 216 1.79 -16.76 6.55
CA THR A 216 2.92 -17.30 7.34
C THR A 216 4.09 -16.32 7.41
N GLY A 217 4.41 -15.60 6.32
CA GLY A 217 5.44 -14.56 6.33
C GLY A 217 5.15 -13.43 7.33
N LEU A 218 3.95 -12.86 7.28
CA LEU A 218 3.53 -11.83 8.25
C LEU A 218 3.48 -12.38 9.67
N ARG A 219 3.09 -13.65 9.85
CA ARG A 219 3.10 -14.29 11.16
C ARG A 219 4.51 -14.37 11.75
N LEU A 220 5.45 -14.94 11.00
CA LEU A 220 6.83 -15.12 11.42
C LEU A 220 7.54 -13.78 11.65
N ALA A 221 7.25 -12.78 10.82
CA ALA A 221 7.76 -11.42 10.97
C ALA A 221 7.09 -10.61 12.09
N ARG A 222 5.91 -11.04 12.60
CA ARG A 222 5.04 -10.30 13.54
C ARG A 222 4.45 -8.99 12.96
N PHE A 223 4.09 -9.02 11.67
CA PHE A 223 3.55 -7.89 10.89
C PHE A 223 2.01 -7.93 10.75
N TYR A 224 1.32 -8.13 11.86
CA TYR A 224 -0.14 -8.09 11.96
C TYR A 224 -0.60 -7.65 13.35
#